data_AF-A0AAW5N5Z4-F1
#
_entry.id   AF-A0AAW5N5Z4-F1
#
_cell.length_a   1.000
_cell.length_b   1.000
_cell.length_c   1.000
_cell.angle_alpha   90.00
_cell.angle_beta   90.00
_cell.angle_gamma   90.00
#
_symmetry.space_group_name_H-M   'P 1'
#
loop_
_entity.id
_entity.type
_entity.pdbx_description
1 polymer ?
#
loop_
_entity_poly.entity_id
_entity_poly.type
_entity_poly.pdbx_seq_one_letter_code
_entity_poly.pdbx_strand_id
1 'polypeptide(L)' 'SYNLFHGYDFACMNKHSVVTLQIGVSDHWGNITSGIDLTRRLHQNHVFGLTVTLINKADGTKFAKTEGGAVWLHPKKTRP' A
#
# COMPACT_ATOMS: atom_id res chain seq x y z
N SER A 1 1.06 9.53 13.52
CA SER A 1 2.48 9.63 13.11
C SER A 1 2.88 8.70 11.97
N TYR A 2 2.29 7.50 11.80
CA TYR A 2 2.64 6.55 10.71
C TYR A 2 2.50 7.13 9.29
N ASN A 3 1.41 7.86 9.04
CA ASN A 3 1.11 8.45 7.75
C ASN A 3 2.23 9.40 7.26
N LEU A 4 2.84 10.19 8.16
CA LEU A 4 3.92 11.11 7.80
C LEU A 4 5.18 10.38 7.30
N PHE A 5 5.57 9.29 7.97
CA PHE A 5 6.70 8.46 7.53
C PHE A 5 6.41 7.83 6.17
N HIS A 6 5.22 7.25 6.00
CA HIS A 6 4.81 6.63 4.74
C HIS A 6 4.78 7.65 3.58
N GLY A 7 4.26 8.85 3.82
CA GLY A 7 4.25 9.91 2.81
C GLY A 7 5.65 10.43 2.48
N TYR A 8 6.54 10.49 3.48
CA TYR A 8 7.93 10.89 3.28
C TYR A 8 8.71 9.86 2.46
N ASP A 9 8.45 8.57 2.64
CA ASP A 9 9.01 7.51 1.81
C ASP A 9 8.67 7.74 0.32
N PHE A 10 7.42 8.11 0.02
CA PHE A 10 7.03 8.40 -1.37
C PHE A 10 7.77 9.63 -1.92
N ALA A 11 7.90 10.71 -1.15
CA ALA A 11 8.67 11.88 -1.56
C ALA A 11 10.16 11.53 -1.80
N CYS A 12 10.76 10.75 -0.91
CA CYS A 12 12.13 10.26 -1.05
C CYS A 12 12.31 9.40 -2.30
N MET A 13 11.41 8.45 -2.56
CA MET A 13 11.46 7.60 -3.75
C MET A 13 11.23 8.40 -5.04
N ASN A 14 10.36 9.43 -5.00
CA ASN A 14 10.20 10.34 -6.12
C ASN A 14 11.50 11.10 -6.42
N LYS A 15 12.19 11.59 -5.39
CA LYS A 15 13.46 12.32 -5.54
C LYS A 15 14.61 11.44 -6.05
N HIS A 16 14.76 10.22 -5.53
CA HIS A 16 15.94 9.38 -5.82
C HIS A 16 15.74 8.43 -7.00
N SER A 17 14.51 7.98 -7.24
CA SER A 17 14.22 6.93 -8.23
C SER A 17 13.12 7.32 -9.21
N VAL A 18 12.70 8.59 -9.23
CA VAL A 18 11.67 9.14 -10.13
C VAL A 18 10.37 8.34 -10.09
N VAL A 19 10.02 7.82 -8.90
CA VAL A 19 8.76 7.10 -8.71
C VAL A 19 7.60 8.09 -8.78
N THR A 20 6.66 7.86 -9.70
CA THR A 20 5.50 8.72 -9.92
C THR A 20 4.17 8.04 -9.60
N LEU A 21 4.17 6.75 -9.27
CA LEU A 21 2.97 5.99 -8.94
C LEU A 21 3.20 5.16 -7.68
N GLN A 22 2.28 5.27 -6.73
CA GLN A 22 2.22 4.41 -5.55
C GLN A 22 0.97 3.53 -5.59
N ILE A 23 1.17 2.23 -5.40
CA ILE A 23 0.10 1.22 -5.39
C ILE A 23 -0.08 0.68 -3.97
N GLY A 24 -1.33 0.52 -3.52
CA GLY A 24 -1.62 -0.10 -2.24
C GLY A 24 -3.02 -0.71 -2.19
N VAL A 25 -3.38 -1.32 -1.07
CA VAL A 25 -4.75 -1.81 -0.83
C VAL A 25 -5.65 -0.61 -0.48
N SER A 26 -6.97 -0.72 -0.71
CA SER A 26 -7.96 0.31 -0.37
C SER A 26 -7.75 0.96 1.00
N ASP A 27 -7.36 0.17 2.01
CA ASP A 27 -7.17 0.62 3.38
C ASP A 27 -5.97 1.58 3.55
N HIS A 28 -5.07 1.65 2.57
CA HIS A 28 -3.89 2.52 2.59
C HIS A 28 -4.10 3.84 1.85
N TRP A 29 -5.30 4.10 1.32
CA TRP A 29 -5.58 5.31 0.53
C TRP A 29 -5.14 6.60 1.23
N GLY A 30 -5.44 6.76 2.52
CA GLY A 30 -5.06 7.96 3.27
C GLY A 30 -3.55 8.19 3.38
N ASN A 31 -2.75 7.13 3.40
CA ASN A 31 -1.28 7.25 3.42
C ASN A 31 -0.75 7.63 2.03
N ILE A 32 -1.34 7.05 0.97
CA ILE A 32 -0.96 7.32 -0.42
C ILE A 32 -1.25 8.79 -0.77
N THR A 33 -2.46 9.29 -0.45
CA THR A 33 -2.82 10.69 -0.74
C THR A 33 -1.96 11.68 0.03
N SER A 34 -1.60 11.36 1.27
CA SER A 34 -0.70 12.20 2.06
C SER A 34 0.72 12.22 1.47
N GLY A 35 1.19 11.10 0.90
CA GLY A 35 2.44 11.04 0.14
C GLY A 35 2.39 11.86 -1.15
N ILE A 36 1.26 11.87 -1.86
CA ILE A 36 1.07 12.71 -3.05
C ILE A 36 1.17 14.19 -2.69
N ASP A 37 0.45 14.62 -1.64
CA ASP A 37 0.49 16.02 -1.22
C ASP A 37 1.86 16.43 -0.69
N LEU A 38 2.53 15.56 0.07
CA LEU A 38 3.87 15.84 0.58
C LEU A 38 4.91 15.93 -0.54
N THR A 39 4.86 15.02 -1.51
CA THR A 39 5.75 15.03 -2.69
C THR A 39 5.55 16.32 -3.49
N ARG A 40 4.30 16.75 -3.68
CA ARG A 40 3.99 18.02 -4.33
C ARG A 40 4.57 19.21 -3.57
N ARG A 41 4.45 19.24 -2.24
CA ARG A 41 5.00 20.34 -1.41
C ARG A 41 6.53 20.39 -1.42
N LEU A 42 7.20 19.24 -1.32
CA LEU A 42 8.65 19.15 -1.18
C LEU A 42 9.40 19.21 -2.52
N HIS A 43 8.82 18.64 -3.58
CA HIS A 43 9.51 18.45 -4.86
C HIS A 43 8.79 19.11 -6.04
N GLN A 44 7.60 19.69 -5.82
CA GLN A 44 6.78 20.33 -6.87
C GLN A 44 6.44 19.38 -8.03
N ASN A 45 6.51 18.08 -7.79
CA ASN A 45 6.25 17.04 -8.77
C ASN A 45 4.82 16.51 -8.63
N HIS A 46 4.23 16.15 -9.77
CA HIS A 46 2.93 15.49 -9.81
C HIS A 46 3.12 13.97 -9.76
N VAL A 47 2.50 13.32 -8.78
CA VAL A 47 2.57 11.87 -8.57
C VAL A 47 1.16 11.31 -8.32
N PHE A 48 0.99 10.02 -8.54
CA PHE A 48 -0.31 9.34 -8.60
C PHE A 48 -0.39 8.22 -7.57
N GLY A 49 -1.62 7.89 -7.20
CA GLY A 49 -1.95 6.79 -6.29
C GLY A 49 -2.98 5.87 -6.92
N LEU A 50 -2.78 4.56 -6.79
CA LEU A 50 -3.74 3.55 -7.21
C LEU A 50 -4.01 2.59 -6.05
N THR A 51 -5.29 2.31 -5.80
CA THR A 51 -5.70 1.30 -4.83
C THR A 51 -6.27 0.08 -5.50
N VAL A 52 -5.87 -1.09 -5.02
CA VAL A 52 -6.48 -2.36 -5.38
C VAL A 52 -7.59 -2.69 -4.38
N THR A 53 -8.66 -3.29 -4.88
CA THR A 53 -9.79 -3.74 -4.06
C THR A 53 -9.37 -4.88 -3.15
N LEU A 54 -9.97 -4.93 -1.97
CA LEU A 54 -9.83 -6.09 -1.08
C LEU A 54 -10.37 -7.33 -1.77
N ILE A 55 -9.58 -8.39 -1.78
CA ILE A 55 -10.00 -9.69 -2.29
C ILE A 55 -11.00 -10.26 -1.29
N ASN A 56 -12.25 -10.45 -1.73
CA ASN A 56 -13.27 -11.16 -1.00
C ASN A 56 -13.52 -12.50 -1.70
N LYS A 57 -13.86 -13.53 -0.93
CA LYS A 57 -14.39 -14.76 -1.50
C LYS A 57 -15.82 -14.53 -1.99
N ALA A 58 -16.30 -15.38 -2.91
CA ALA A 58 -17.67 -15.34 -3.40
C ALA A 58 -18.72 -15.52 -2.28
N ASP A 59 -18.33 -16.17 -1.17
CA ASP A 59 -19.14 -16.34 0.04
C ASP A 59 -19.20 -15.10 0.95
N GLY A 60 -18.56 -13.98 0.56
CA GLY A 60 -18.52 -12.73 1.32
C GLY A 60 -17.52 -12.73 2.49
N THR A 61 -16.84 -13.84 2.76
CA THR A 61 -15.77 -13.88 3.76
C THR A 61 -14.50 -13.21 3.23
N LYS A 62 -13.75 -12.55 4.12
CA LYS A 62 -12.46 -11.94 3.77
C LYS A 62 -11.49 -13.02 3.31
N PHE A 63 -10.87 -12.82 2.15
CA PHE A 63 -9.79 -13.68 1.69
C PHE A 63 -8.66 -13.69 2.73
N ALA A 64 -8.10 -14.87 3.00
CA ALA A 64 -7.10 -15.13 4.04
C ALA A 64 -7.55 -15.09 5.53
N LYS A 65 -8.85 -14.95 5.82
CA LYS A 65 -9.43 -15.45 7.09
C LYS A 65 -9.99 -16.85 6.85
N THR A 66 -9.11 -17.84 6.69
CA THR A 66 -9.52 -19.24 6.87
C THR A 66 -9.80 -19.47 8.35
N GLU A 67 -10.78 -20.31 8.68
CA GLU A 67 -11.07 -20.72 10.07
C GLU A 67 -9.85 -21.35 10.78
N GLY A 68 -8.81 -21.74 10.03
CA GLY A 68 -7.52 -22.26 10.50
C GLY A 68 -6.33 -21.28 10.55
N GLY A 69 -6.53 -19.96 10.37
CA GLY A 69 -5.45 -18.95 10.46
C GLY A 69 -4.96 -18.39 9.12
N ALA A 70 -3.85 -17.65 9.13
CA ALA A 70 -3.30 -17.00 7.93
C ALA A 70 -2.56 -17.99 7.01
N VAL A 71 -2.74 -17.86 5.70
CA VAL A 71 -1.94 -18.58 4.69
C VAL A 71 -0.65 -17.81 4.46
N TRP A 72 0.47 -18.37 4.92
CA TRP A 72 1.77 -17.74 4.81
C TRP A 72 2.45 -18.14 3.50
N LEU A 73 3.13 -17.18 2.86
CA LEU A 73 3.98 -17.47 1.70
C LEU A 73 5.25 -18.26 2.08
N HIS A 74 5.60 -18.30 3.37
CA HIS A 74 6.77 -19.01 3.84
C HIS A 74 6.48 -20.52 3.99
N PRO A 75 7.25 -21.41 3.32
CA PRO A 75 6.91 -22.84 3.21
C PRO A 75 6.96 -23.60 4.54
N LYS A 76 7.72 -23.11 5.53
CA LYS A 76 7.73 -23.70 6.89
C LYS A 76 6.51 -23.31 7.74
N LYS A 77 5.75 -22.28 7.36
CA LYS A 77 4.56 -21.80 8.08
C LYS A 77 3.27 -22.31 7.46
N THR A 78 3.23 -22.42 6.13
CA THR A 78 2.17 -23.10 5.40
C THR A 78 2.84 -23.99 4.37
N ARG A 79 2.65 -25.31 4.50
CA ARG A 79 3.22 -26.28 3.56
C ARG A 79 2.41 -26.23 2.25
N PRO A 80 3.05 -26.38 1.07
CA PRO A 80 2.37 -26.47 -0.21
C PRO A 80 1.35 -27.61 -0.28
#